data_AF-A0A6I5CGI6-F1
#
_entry.id   AF-A0A6I5CGI6-F1
#
_cell.length_a   1.000
_cell.length_b   1.000
_cell.length_c   1.000
_cell.angle_alpha   90.00
_cell.angle_beta   90.00
_cell.angle_gamma   90.00
#
_symmetry.space_group_name_H-M   'P 1'
#
loop_
_entity.id
_entity.type
_entity.pdbx_description
1 polymer ?
#
loop_
_entity_poly.entity_id
_entity_poly.type
_entity_poly.pdbx_seq_one_letter_code
_entity_poly.pdbx_strand_id
1 'polypeptide(L)'
;MNSVPARPAPTPAVPGTAATAPLHLDPDPSLSRLSGGRTLLGGAPYRVLRLSAAGARLVDGWLAGEPVPARPGQRRLADRLISAGLVHPRYAVGPFTPADVTPVLPVRDHPGVNGALAALRSPGGPAAAVVVDDGSRVPLPGAA
;
A
#
# COMPACT_ATOMS: atom_id res chain seq x y z
N MET A 1 10.04 39.83 -0.40
CA MET A 1 9.27 38.66 -0.85
C MET A 1 10.04 38.02 -2.00
N ASN A 2 10.87 37.02 -1.71
CA ASN A 2 11.60 36.29 -2.75
C ASN A 2 10.80 35.03 -3.08
N SER A 3 10.13 35.03 -4.24
CA SER A 3 9.49 33.82 -4.77
C SER A 3 10.58 32.83 -5.16
N VAL A 4 10.63 31.69 -4.48
CA VAL A 4 11.39 30.52 -4.93
C VAL A 4 10.62 29.93 -6.12
N PRO A 5 11.21 29.77 -7.31
CA PRO A 5 10.52 29.16 -8.43
C PRO A 5 10.14 27.72 -8.09
N ALA A 6 8.91 27.33 -8.41
CA ALA A 6 8.45 25.96 -8.26
C ALA A 6 9.37 25.03 -9.07
N ARG A 7 9.98 24.06 -8.39
CA ARG A 7 10.78 23.02 -9.05
C ARG A 7 9.85 22.25 -10.00
N PRO A 8 10.21 22.07 -11.28
CA PRO A 8 9.38 21.30 -12.20
C PRO A 8 9.11 19.91 -11.63
N ALA A 9 7.89 19.42 -11.79
CA ALA A 9 7.53 18.07 -11.38
C ALA A 9 8.49 17.08 -12.04
N PRO A 10 9.00 16.08 -11.30
CA PRO A 10 9.79 15.03 -11.91
C PRO A 10 8.97 14.38 -13.02
N THR A 11 9.53 14.32 -14.23
CA THR A 11 8.92 13.56 -15.33
C THR A 11 8.78 12.12 -14.85
N PRO A 12 7.57 11.53 -14.85
CA PRO A 12 7.44 10.14 -14.46
C PRO A 12 8.30 9.31 -15.42
N ALA A 13 9.28 8.59 -14.86
CA ALA A 13 10.04 7.62 -15.61
C ALA A 13 9.05 6.62 -16.19
N VAL A 14 9.02 6.49 -17.52
CA VAL A 14 8.29 5.39 -18.17
C VAL A 14 8.94 4.11 -17.67
N PRO A 15 8.25 3.24 -16.92
CA PRO A 15 8.87 2.02 -16.44
C PRO A 15 9.23 1.17 -17.65
N GLY A 16 10.52 1.05 -17.93
CA GLY A 16 11.03 -0.03 -18.76
C GLY A 16 10.65 -1.37 -18.14
N THR A 17 10.62 -2.42 -18.96
CA THR A 17 10.26 -3.81 -18.63
C THR A 17 11.11 -4.38 -17.49
N ALA A 18 10.86 -3.94 -16.26
CA ALA A 18 11.43 -4.51 -15.06
C ALA A 18 10.83 -5.90 -14.88
N ALA A 19 11.69 -6.92 -14.82
CA ALA A 19 11.28 -8.28 -14.49
C ALA A 19 10.34 -8.23 -13.27
N THR A 20 9.14 -8.82 -13.39
CA THR A 20 8.15 -8.77 -12.32
C THR A 20 8.75 -9.38 -11.07
N ALA A 21 9.10 -8.54 -10.09
CA ALA A 21 9.64 -8.99 -8.82
C ALA A 21 8.71 -10.05 -8.20
N PRO A 22 9.25 -11.04 -7.46
CA PRO A 22 8.42 -12.03 -6.78
C PRO A 22 7.34 -11.35 -5.94
N LEU A 23 6.09 -11.77 -6.13
CA LEU A 23 4.95 -11.31 -5.36
C LEU A 23 4.85 -12.15 -4.09
N HIS A 24 4.96 -11.51 -2.93
CA HIS A 24 4.59 -12.09 -1.65
C HIS A 24 3.28 -11.48 -1.16
N LEU A 25 2.60 -12.17 -0.24
CA LEU A 25 1.35 -11.70 0.33
C LEU A 25 1.51 -11.58 1.84
N ASP A 26 1.23 -10.38 2.36
CA ASP A 26 1.11 -10.17 3.80
C ASP A 26 -0.38 -10.21 4.19
N PRO A 27 -0.75 -10.89 5.28
CA PRO A 27 -2.14 -10.91 5.72
C PRO A 27 -2.59 -9.51 6.15
N ASP A 28 -3.80 -9.11 5.76
CA ASP A 28 -4.42 -7.93 6.37
C ASP A 28 -4.65 -8.19 7.88
N PRO A 29 -4.44 -7.20 8.77
CA PRO A 29 -4.67 -7.40 10.20
C PRO A 29 -6.09 -7.85 10.57
N SER A 30 -7.09 -7.56 9.72
CA SER A 30 -8.48 -8.01 9.92
C SER A 30 -8.75 -9.44 9.45
N LEU A 31 -7.79 -10.10 8.78
CA LEU A 31 -7.97 -11.43 8.22
C LEU A 31 -8.18 -12.47 9.32
N SER A 32 -9.40 -13.00 9.39
CA SER A 32 -9.72 -14.18 10.21
C SER A 32 -9.91 -15.41 9.34
N ARG A 33 -9.42 -16.54 9.83
CA ARG A 33 -9.37 -17.81 9.10
C ARG A 33 -10.05 -18.89 9.90
N LEU A 34 -11.12 -19.47 9.35
CA LEU A 34 -11.93 -20.51 9.97
C LEU A 34 -11.89 -21.81 9.17
N SER A 35 -12.39 -22.89 9.78
CA SER A 35 -12.54 -24.19 9.14
C SER A 35 -11.25 -24.71 8.49
N GLY A 36 -10.12 -24.59 9.21
CA GLY A 36 -8.80 -24.97 8.71
C GLY A 36 -8.34 -24.12 7.52
N GLY A 37 -8.60 -22.81 7.56
CA GLY A 37 -8.20 -21.88 6.50
C GLY A 37 -9.10 -21.87 5.26
N ARG A 38 -10.18 -22.66 5.23
CA ARG A 38 -11.11 -22.72 4.09
C ARG A 38 -12.15 -21.61 4.06
N THR A 39 -12.36 -20.91 5.18
CA THR A 39 -13.23 -19.73 5.22
C THR A 39 -12.40 -18.54 5.66
N LEU A 40 -12.33 -17.52 4.81
CA LEU A 40 -11.63 -16.27 5.07
C LEU A 40 -12.66 -15.16 5.32
N LEU A 41 -12.38 -14.34 6.32
CA LEU A 41 -13.22 -13.23 6.78
C LEU A 41 -12.36 -11.98 6.90
N GLY A 42 -12.85 -10.82 6.44
CA GLY A 42 -12.14 -9.54 6.61
C GLY A 42 -12.29 -8.61 5.40
N GLY A 43 -11.39 -7.63 5.30
CA GLY A 43 -11.36 -6.66 4.22
C GLY A 43 -12.32 -5.48 4.39
N ALA A 44 -12.22 -4.51 3.47
CA ALA A 44 -13.04 -3.30 3.47
C ALA A 44 -13.58 -3.02 2.05
N PRO A 45 -14.90 -3.13 1.81
CA PRO A 45 -15.94 -3.58 2.76
C PRO A 45 -15.78 -5.05 3.15
N TYR A 46 -16.32 -5.45 4.30
CA TYR A 46 -16.18 -6.81 4.86
C TYR A 46 -16.66 -7.90 3.91
N ARG A 47 -15.85 -8.95 3.73
CA ARG A 47 -16.10 -10.08 2.84
C ARG A 47 -15.97 -11.43 3.56
N VAL A 48 -16.71 -12.42 3.05
CA VAL A 48 -16.55 -13.84 3.39
C VAL A 48 -16.20 -14.60 2.12
N LEU A 49 -15.04 -15.26 2.09
CA LEU A 49 -14.63 -16.11 0.97
C LEU A 49 -14.50 -17.56 1.42
N ARG A 50 -15.03 -18.48 0.60
CA ARG A 50 -14.83 -19.92 0.79
C ARG A 50 -13.82 -20.44 -0.23
N LEU A 51 -12.78 -21.09 0.27
CA LEU A 51 -11.75 -21.73 -0.52
C LEU A 51 -12.03 -23.23 -0.64
N SER A 52 -11.63 -23.80 -1.77
CA SER A 52 -11.43 -25.24 -1.87
C SER A 52 -10.29 -25.67 -0.95
N ALA A 53 -10.18 -26.97 -0.66
CA ALA A 53 -9.07 -27.49 0.14
C ALA A 53 -7.70 -27.22 -0.51
N ALA A 54 -7.63 -27.29 -1.85
CA ALA A 54 -6.41 -26.95 -2.57
C ALA A 54 -6.09 -25.44 -2.50
N GLY A 55 -7.10 -24.58 -2.60
CA GLY A 55 -6.93 -23.13 -2.47
C GLY A 55 -6.46 -22.73 -1.06
N ALA A 56 -7.01 -23.35 -0.02
CA ALA A 56 -6.59 -23.10 1.35
C ALA A 56 -5.10 -23.41 1.57
N ARG A 57 -4.62 -24.57 1.07
CA ARG A 57 -3.19 -24.94 1.14
C ARG A 57 -2.27 -23.97 0.41
N LEU A 58 -2.69 -23.47 -0.76
CA LEU A 58 -1.92 -22.45 -1.48
C LEU A 58 -1.80 -21.17 -0.65
N VAL A 59 -2.92 -20.71 -0.08
CA VAL A 59 -2.94 -19.52 0.77
C VAL A 59 -2.11 -19.72 2.04
N ASP A 60 -2.15 -20.90 2.66
CA ASP A 60 -1.27 -21.25 3.79
C ASP A 60 0.21 -21.07 3.43
N GLY A 61 0.65 -21.60 2.30
CA GLY A 61 2.03 -21.43 1.83
C GLY A 61 2.38 -19.96 1.61
N TRP A 62 1.51 -19.18 0.96
CA TRP A 62 1.77 -17.75 0.71
C TRP A 62 1.87 -16.94 2.00
N LEU A 63 0.98 -17.20 2.96
CA LEU A 63 1.00 -16.51 4.26
C LEU A 63 2.16 -16.97 5.15
N ALA A 64 2.74 -18.15 4.88
CA ALA A 64 4.00 -18.59 5.46
C ALA A 64 5.24 -17.99 4.77
N GLY A 65 5.03 -17.15 3.74
CA GLY A 65 6.08 -16.40 3.06
C GLY A 65 6.46 -16.95 1.68
N GLU A 66 5.85 -18.04 1.20
CA GLU A 66 6.11 -18.51 -0.16
C GLU A 66 5.67 -17.47 -1.21
N PRO A 67 6.46 -17.26 -2.28
CA PRO A 67 6.06 -16.36 -3.34
C PRO A 67 4.87 -16.92 -4.12
N VAL A 68 3.97 -16.03 -4.56
CA VAL A 68 2.90 -16.38 -5.50
C VAL A 68 3.52 -16.66 -6.87
N PRO A 69 3.42 -17.90 -7.39
CA PRO A 69 4.03 -18.23 -8.67
C PRO A 69 3.25 -17.62 -9.84
N ALA A 70 3.91 -17.47 -10.98
CA ALA A 70 3.32 -16.88 -12.18
C ALA A 70 2.34 -17.80 -12.95
N ARG A 71 1.59 -18.65 -12.24
CA ARG A 71 0.59 -19.56 -12.82
C ARG A 71 -0.78 -18.86 -12.88
N PRO A 72 -1.51 -18.89 -14.01
CA PRO A 72 -2.73 -18.10 -14.18
C PRO A 72 -3.80 -18.32 -13.11
N GLY A 73 -4.05 -19.57 -12.71
CA GLY A 73 -5.04 -19.88 -11.67
C GLY A 73 -4.65 -19.38 -10.27
N GLN A 74 -3.36 -19.43 -9.94
CA GLN A 74 -2.84 -18.98 -8.65
C GLN A 74 -2.79 -17.45 -8.59
N ARG A 75 -2.38 -16.79 -9.67
CA ARG A 75 -2.47 -15.34 -9.82
C ARG A 75 -3.90 -14.83 -9.65
N ARG A 76 -4.87 -15.43 -10.36
CA ARG A 76 -6.29 -15.06 -10.20
C ARG A 76 -6.79 -15.19 -8.77
N LEU A 77 -6.34 -16.22 -8.04
CA LEU A 77 -6.69 -16.36 -6.63
C LEU A 77 -6.05 -15.25 -5.79
N ALA A 78 -4.75 -15.00 -5.95
CA ALA A 78 -4.06 -13.91 -5.26
C ALA A 78 -4.70 -12.54 -5.54
N ASP A 79 -4.96 -12.22 -6.81
CA ASP A 79 -5.62 -10.98 -7.24
C ASP A 79 -6.99 -10.82 -6.59
N ARG A 80 -7.74 -11.92 -6.42
CA ARG A 80 -9.04 -11.90 -5.76
C ARG A 80 -8.92 -11.63 -4.26
N LEU A 81 -7.91 -12.17 -3.59
CA LEU A 81 -7.65 -11.91 -2.17
C LEU A 81 -7.21 -10.45 -1.96
N ILE A 82 -6.34 -9.93 -2.83
CA ILE A 82 -5.87 -8.54 -2.82
C ILE A 82 -7.05 -7.59 -3.06
N SER A 83 -7.84 -7.83 -4.10
CA SER A 83 -9.01 -7.01 -4.44
C SER A 83 -10.10 -7.05 -3.35
N ALA A 84 -10.13 -8.12 -2.55
CA ALA A 84 -11.03 -8.23 -1.40
C ALA A 84 -10.48 -7.53 -0.14
N GLY A 85 -9.24 -7.03 -0.16
CA GLY A 85 -8.58 -6.43 1.01
C GLY A 85 -8.23 -7.43 2.10
N LEU A 86 -8.10 -8.73 1.76
CA LEU A 86 -7.78 -9.79 2.73
C LEU A 86 -6.27 -9.98 2.92
N VAL A 87 -5.49 -9.58 1.92
CA VAL A 87 -4.03 -9.64 1.90
C VAL A 87 -3.48 -8.43 1.16
N HIS A 88 -2.26 -8.02 1.52
CA HIS A 88 -1.54 -6.92 0.91
C HIS A 88 -0.41 -7.46 0.03
N PRO A 89 -0.29 -7.01 -1.23
CA PRO A 89 0.81 -7.42 -2.09
C PRO A 89 2.12 -6.77 -1.63
N ARG A 90 3.15 -7.59 -1.42
CA ARG A 90 4.52 -7.13 -1.19
C ARG A 90 5.39 -7.52 -2.38
N TYR A 91 5.84 -6.51 -3.11
CA TYR A 91 6.83 -6.67 -4.18
C TYR A 91 8.22 -6.42 -3.61
N ALA A 92 9.17 -7.32 -3.88
CA ALA A 92 10.53 -7.21 -3.34
C ALA A 92 11.26 -5.94 -3.82
N VAL A 93 11.03 -5.53 -5.07
CA VAL A 93 11.57 -4.31 -5.66
C VAL A 93 10.52 -3.73 -6.61
N GLY A 94 10.27 -2.43 -6.50
CA GLY A 94 9.46 -1.66 -7.44
C GLY A 94 10.33 -0.73 -8.29
N PRO A 95 9.80 -0.20 -9.42
CA PRO A 95 10.55 0.72 -10.28
C PRO A 95 10.68 2.13 -9.68
N PHE A 96 10.00 2.42 -8.57
CA PHE A 96 9.96 3.73 -7.95
C PHE A 96 10.61 3.69 -6.56
N THR A 97 11.29 4.78 -6.22
CA THR A 97 11.84 5.07 -4.90
C THR A 97 10.95 6.06 -4.15
N PRO A 98 11.15 6.26 -2.84
CA PRO A 98 10.45 7.32 -2.11
C PRO A 98 10.61 8.71 -2.76
N ALA A 99 11.76 8.99 -3.38
CA ALA A 99 12.01 10.26 -4.05
C ALA A 99 11.14 10.50 -5.30
N ASP A 100 10.59 9.43 -5.89
CA ASP A 100 9.74 9.49 -7.10
C ASP A 100 8.26 9.75 -6.78
N VAL A 101 7.89 9.78 -5.50
CA VAL A 101 6.51 9.97 -5.05
C VAL A 101 6.36 11.21 -4.16
N THR A 102 5.20 11.85 -4.23
CA THR A 102 4.82 12.96 -3.34
C THR A 102 3.59 12.53 -2.54
N PRO A 103 3.72 12.15 -1.27
CA PRO A 103 2.56 11.85 -0.42
C PRO A 103 1.67 13.08 -0.21
N VAL A 104 0.36 12.86 -0.24
CA VAL A 104 -0.66 13.84 0.12
C VAL A 104 -1.28 13.41 1.44
N LEU A 105 -1.21 14.28 2.45
CA LEU A 105 -1.73 14.03 3.78
C LEU A 105 -2.98 14.90 3.98
N PRO A 106 -4.19 14.32 3.91
CA PRO A 106 -5.40 15.01 4.34
C PRO A 106 -5.40 15.07 5.88
N VAL A 107 -5.63 16.26 6.43
CA VAL A 107 -5.55 16.49 7.87
C VAL A 107 -6.74 17.31 8.33
N ARG A 108 -7.44 16.80 9.35
CA ARG A 108 -8.52 17.51 10.03
C ARG A 108 -8.32 17.44 11.54
N ASP A 109 -8.17 18.60 12.18
CA ASP A 109 -8.06 18.75 13.64
C ASP A 109 -6.95 17.88 14.29
N HIS A 110 -5.82 17.66 13.59
CA HIS A 110 -4.77 16.76 14.05
C HIS A 110 -3.45 17.47 14.39
N PRO A 111 -3.20 17.78 15.68
CA PRO A 111 -1.99 18.51 16.10
C PRO A 111 -0.69 17.71 15.91
N GLY A 112 -0.77 16.39 15.75
CA GLY A 112 0.38 15.50 15.55
C GLY A 112 0.97 15.53 14.13
N VAL A 113 0.36 16.25 13.19
CA VAL A 113 0.77 16.29 11.78
C VAL A 113 2.25 16.67 11.60
N ASN A 114 2.78 17.56 12.44
CA ASN A 114 4.18 18.00 12.35
C ASN A 114 5.18 16.85 12.58
N GLY A 115 4.85 15.91 13.47
CA GLY A 115 5.68 14.72 13.71
C GLY A 115 5.69 13.77 12.51
N ALA A 116 4.52 13.56 11.90
CA ALA A 116 4.41 12.76 10.67
C ALA A 116 5.20 13.39 9.51
N LEU A 117 5.13 14.71 9.35
CA LEU A 117 5.92 15.43 8.34
C LEU A 117 7.42 15.35 8.60
N ALA A 118 7.86 15.44 9.86
CA ALA A 118 9.26 15.27 10.21
C ALA A 118 9.77 13.86 9.85
N ALA A 119 8.97 12.83 10.13
CA ALA A 119 9.30 11.45 9.75
C ALA A 119 9.44 11.30 8.22
N LEU A 120 8.50 11.87 7.44
CA LEU A 120 8.58 11.84 5.98
C LEU A 120 9.79 12.58 5.40
N ARG A 121 10.30 13.60 6.11
CA ARG A 121 11.49 14.37 5.69
C ARG A 121 12.81 13.72 6.13
N SER A 122 12.77 12.55 6.77
CA SER A 122 13.99 11.85 7.19
C SER A 122 14.82 11.37 6.00
N PRO A 123 16.15 11.18 6.15
CA PRO A 123 17.00 10.69 5.06
C PRO A 123 16.45 9.40 4.43
N GLY A 124 16.38 9.37 3.10
CA GLY A 124 15.77 8.28 2.34
C GLY A 124 14.25 8.38 2.17
N GLY A 125 13.61 9.40 2.74
CA GLY A 125 12.20 9.73 2.55
C GLY A 125 11.89 10.43 1.22
N PRO A 126 10.61 10.75 0.97
CA PRO A 126 10.18 11.44 -0.24
C PRO A 126 10.77 12.85 -0.41
N ALA A 127 10.90 13.29 -1.66
CA ALA A 127 11.48 14.59 -2.00
C ALA A 127 10.58 15.77 -1.61
N ALA A 128 9.27 15.54 -1.51
CA ALA A 128 8.27 16.52 -1.09
C ALA A 128 7.08 15.81 -0.43
N ALA A 129 6.28 16.55 0.34
CA ALA A 129 5.00 16.09 0.87
C ALA A 129 4.01 17.26 0.82
N VAL A 130 2.74 16.98 0.49
CA VAL A 130 1.65 17.96 0.47
C VAL A 130 0.74 17.70 1.66
N VAL A 131 0.41 18.76 2.40
CA VAL A 131 -0.60 18.72 3.47
C VAL A 131 -1.83 19.43 2.95
N VAL A 132 -2.97 18.75 3.02
CA VAL A 132 -4.28 19.33 2.69
C VAL A 132 -5.04 19.48 3.99
N ASP A 133 -5.37 20.71 4.36
CA ASP A 133 -6.23 20.98 5.51
C ASP A 133 -7.68 20.68 5.12
N ASP A 134 -8.20 19.56 5.60
CA ASP A 134 -9.54 19.06 5.32
C ASP A 134 -10.55 19.66 6.32
N GLY A 135 -10.54 20.99 6.42
CA GLY A 135 -11.49 21.75 7.24
C GLY A 135 -11.26 21.65 8.74
N SER A 136 -10.01 21.78 9.19
CA SER A 136 -9.69 21.92 10.62
C SER A 136 -10.33 23.16 11.23
N ARG A 137 -10.75 23.06 12.50
CA ARG A 137 -11.31 24.18 13.27
C ARG A 137 -10.30 25.31 13.45
N VAL A 138 -9.03 24.95 13.59
CA VAL A 138 -7.90 25.88 13.56
C VAL A 138 -7.12 25.58 12.29
N PRO A 139 -7.02 26.53 11.34
CA PRO A 139 -6.33 26.29 10.08
C PRO A 139 -4.89 25.84 10.28
N LEU A 140 -4.46 24.86 9.50
CA LEU A 140 -3.09 24.36 9.54
C LEU A 140 -2.15 25.32 8.77
N PRO A 141 -1.13 25.89 9.44
CA PRO A 141 -0.20 26.80 8.77
C PRO A 141 0.56 26.10 7.63
N GLY A 142 0.50 26.66 6.43
CA GLY A 142 1.23 26.16 5.27
C GLY A 142 0.64 24.89 4.63
N ALA A 143 -0.59 24.51 4.99
CA ALA A 143 -1.37 23.58 4.17
C ALA A 143 -1.68 24.21 2.80
N ALA A 144 -1.79 23.36 1.78
CA ALA A 144 -2.09 23.75 0.40
C ALA A 144 -3.55 24.17 0.21
#